data_AF-A0A4R6U0K2-F1
#
_entry.id   AF-A0A4R6U0K2-F1
#
_cell.length_a   1.000
_cell.length_b   1.000
_cell.length_c   1.000
_cell.angle_alpha   90.00
_cell.angle_beta   90.00
_cell.angle_gamma   90.00
#
_symmetry.space_group_name_H-M   'P 1'
#
loop_
_entity.id
_entity.type
_entity.pdbx_description
1 polymer ?
#
loop_
_entity_poly.entity_id
_entity_poly.type
_entity_poly.pdbx_seq_one_letter_code
_entity_poly.pdbx_strand_id
1 'polypeptide(L)'
;MPASPTTGATPEDEAKQQALIRQIEAEARAVDKRNAEIRAENCQRAKAALSALASSHRLVTVNEKGQRVTMDQNMRNAERARVEQAIAENCL
;
A
#
# COMPACT_ATOMS: atom_id res chain seq x y z
N MET A 1 -20.52 -36.78 39.36
CA MET A 1 -19.46 -36.15 40.16
C MET A 1 -19.12 -34.81 39.53
N PRO A 2 -19.17 -33.69 40.26
CA PRO A 2 -18.72 -32.39 39.76
C PRO A 2 -17.24 -32.19 40.12
N ALA A 3 -16.39 -31.80 39.17
CA ALA A 3 -15.07 -31.23 39.46
C ALA A 3 -14.76 -30.15 38.42
N SER A 4 -14.59 -28.95 38.96
CA SER A 4 -14.59 -27.65 38.30
C SER A 4 -13.33 -27.38 37.45
N PRO A 5 -13.39 -26.40 36.54
CA PRO A 5 -12.21 -25.88 35.84
C PRO A 5 -11.40 -24.97 36.78
N THR A 6 -10.06 -24.89 36.61
CA THR A 6 -9.18 -23.68 36.74
C THR A 6 -7.73 -24.01 37.19
N THR A 7 -6.74 -23.32 36.57
CA THR A 7 -5.32 -23.06 36.97
C THR A 7 -4.27 -24.07 36.48
N GLY A 8 -3.21 -23.75 35.74
CA GLY A 8 -2.68 -22.48 35.22
C GLY A 8 -1.69 -22.78 34.08
N ALA A 9 -1.42 -21.80 33.22
CA ALA A 9 -0.42 -21.95 32.16
C ALA A 9 0.91 -22.42 32.78
N THR A 10 1.53 -23.45 32.20
CA THR A 10 2.85 -23.87 32.66
C THR A 10 3.89 -22.82 32.24
N PRO A 11 5.04 -22.70 32.93
CA PRO A 11 6.12 -21.80 32.51
C PRO A 11 6.57 -22.01 31.04
N GLU A 12 6.43 -23.24 30.53
CA GLU A 12 6.68 -23.55 29.12
C GLU A 12 5.63 -22.95 28.17
N ASP A 13 4.37 -22.87 28.58
CA ASP A 13 3.30 -22.25 27.80
C ASP A 13 3.45 -20.73 27.76
N GLU A 14 3.86 -20.11 28.88
CA GLU A 14 4.18 -18.68 28.93
C GLU A 14 5.39 -18.33 28.06
N ALA A 15 6.44 -19.16 28.07
CA ALA A 15 7.61 -18.99 27.21
C ALA A 15 7.26 -19.12 25.72
N LYS A 16 6.41 -20.10 25.35
CA LYS A 16 5.90 -20.26 23.99
C LYS A 16 5.04 -19.06 23.55
N GLN A 17 4.17 -18.56 24.44
CA GLN A 17 3.36 -17.37 24.17
C GLN A 17 4.23 -16.13 23.97
N GLN A 18 5.23 -15.90 24.82
CA GLN A 18 6.16 -14.79 24.65
C GLN A 18 6.97 -14.89 23.35
N ALA A 19 7.42 -16.10 22.98
CA ALA A 19 8.10 -16.32 21.72
C ALA A 19 7.21 -16.01 20.51
N LEU A 20 5.93 -16.42 20.55
CA LEU A 20 4.95 -16.13 19.51
C LEU A 20 4.65 -14.63 19.41
N ILE A 21 4.45 -13.93 20.53
CA ILE A 21 4.24 -12.48 20.55
C ILE A 21 5.44 -11.76 19.92
N ARG A 22 6.67 -12.14 20.29
CA ARG A 22 7.89 -11.54 19.70
C ARG A 22 7.99 -11.78 18.20
N GLN A 23 7.60 -12.97 17.72
CA GLN A 23 7.56 -13.26 16.28
C GLN A 23 6.51 -12.40 15.57
N ILE A 24 5.28 -12.32 16.10
CA ILE A 24 4.21 -11.49 15.53
C ILE A 24 4.63 -10.02 15.50
N GLU A 25 5.24 -9.50 16.55
CA GLU A 25 5.73 -8.11 16.55
C GLU A 25 6.87 -7.89 15.55
N ALA A 26 7.78 -8.86 15.40
CA ALA A 26 8.86 -8.78 14.42
C ALA A 26 8.32 -8.78 12.99
N GLU A 27 7.34 -9.64 12.70
CA GLU A 27 6.62 -9.68 11.42
C GLU A 27 5.84 -8.39 11.17
N ALA A 28 5.11 -7.88 12.16
CA ALA A 28 4.38 -6.63 12.06
C ALA A 28 5.33 -5.46 11.73
N ARG A 29 6.46 -5.35 12.44
CA ARG A 29 7.50 -4.35 12.14
C ARG A 29 8.06 -4.48 10.73
N ALA A 30 8.26 -5.70 10.25
CA ALA A 30 8.75 -5.95 8.88
C ALA A 30 7.70 -5.55 7.82
N VAL A 31 6.42 -5.87 8.06
CA VAL A 31 5.30 -5.48 7.20
C VAL A 31 5.13 -3.97 7.17
N ASP A 32 5.20 -3.30 8.32
CA ASP A 32 5.09 -1.84 8.41
C ASP A 32 6.21 -1.14 7.65
N LYS A 33 7.45 -1.63 7.78
CA LYS A 33 8.59 -1.12 7.01
C LYS A 33 8.36 -1.28 5.51
N ARG A 34 7.92 -2.47 5.07
CA ARG A 34 7.63 -2.74 3.66
C ARG A 34 6.50 -1.84 3.13
N ASN A 35 5.46 -1.64 3.92
CA ASN A 35 4.35 -0.75 3.56
C ASN A 35 4.78 0.72 3.48
N ALA A 36 5.71 1.15 4.32
CA ALA A 36 6.30 2.48 4.24
C ALA A 36 7.14 2.65 2.96
N GLU A 37 7.95 1.65 2.60
CA GLU A 37 8.73 1.64 1.36
C GLU A 37 7.81 1.70 0.12
N ILE A 38 6.76 0.87 0.08
CA ILE A 38 5.77 0.86 -1.00
C ILE A 38 5.08 2.23 -1.14
N ARG A 39 4.68 2.85 -0.02
CA ARG A 39 4.08 4.19 -0.04
C ARG A 39 5.04 5.24 -0.61
N ALA A 40 6.31 5.22 -0.19
CA ALA A 40 7.32 6.12 -0.71
C ALA A 40 7.54 5.95 -2.22
N GLU A 41 7.62 4.71 -2.71
CA GLU A 41 7.73 4.42 -4.14
C GLU A 41 6.50 4.91 -4.92
N ASN A 42 5.30 4.64 -4.41
CA ASN A 42 4.05 5.10 -5.01
C ASN A 42 3.99 6.62 -5.08
N CYS A 43 4.42 7.31 -4.01
CA CYS A 43 4.52 8.76 -4.00
C CYS A 43 5.45 9.29 -5.10
N GLN A 44 6.64 8.70 -5.25
CA GLN A 44 7.58 9.08 -6.30
C GLN A 44 7.01 8.86 -7.70
N ARG A 45 6.37 7.71 -7.93
CA ARG A 45 5.71 7.38 -9.21
C ARG A 45 4.57 8.35 -9.52
N ALA A 46 3.73 8.69 -8.54
CA ALA A 46 2.63 9.61 -8.73
C ALA A 46 3.14 11.03 -9.07
N LYS A 47 4.20 11.51 -8.40
CA LYS A 47 4.85 12.78 -8.76
C LYS A 47 5.42 12.78 -10.18
N ALA A 48 6.06 11.68 -10.59
CA ALA A 48 6.58 11.54 -11.95
C ALA A 48 5.46 11.53 -13.00
N ALA A 49 4.35 10.83 -12.72
CA ALA A 49 3.18 10.83 -13.60
C ALA A 49 2.58 12.23 -13.73
N LEU A 50 2.46 12.99 -12.64
CA LEU A 50 1.94 14.36 -12.69
C LEU A 50 2.81 15.27 -13.58
N SER A 51 4.14 15.15 -13.47
CA SER A 51 5.08 15.87 -14.33
C SER A 51 4.91 15.50 -15.81
N ALA A 52 4.75 14.20 -16.11
CA ALA A 52 4.51 13.75 -17.48
C ALA A 52 3.18 14.30 -18.06
N LEU A 53 2.12 14.36 -17.25
CA LEU A 53 0.83 14.93 -17.62
C LEU A 53 0.87 16.45 -17.84
N ALA A 54 1.77 17.15 -17.14
CA ALA A 54 1.99 18.58 -17.31
C ALA A 54 2.82 18.91 -18.57
N SER A 55 3.46 17.92 -19.18
CA SER A 55 4.25 18.13 -20.38
C SER A 55 3.38 18.51 -21.58
N SER A 56 3.91 19.32 -22.50
CA SER A 56 3.25 19.70 -23.75
C SER A 56 3.23 18.57 -24.79
N HIS A 57 3.86 17.43 -24.50
CA HIS A 57 3.98 16.33 -25.43
C HIS A 57 2.66 15.59 -25.61
N ARG A 58 2.48 15.02 -26.80
CA ARG A 58 1.32 14.17 -27.09
C ARG A 58 1.44 12.86 -26.33
N LEU A 59 0.55 12.66 -25.37
CA LEU A 59 0.44 11.39 -24.64
C LEU A 59 -0.45 10.41 -25.41
N VAL A 60 -0.07 9.14 -25.40
CA VAL A 60 -0.82 8.05 -26.02
C VAL A 60 -1.13 7.02 -24.94
N THR A 61 -2.40 6.66 -24.84
CA THR A 61 -2.89 5.64 -23.90
C THR A 61 -3.58 4.52 -24.68
N VAL A 62 -3.87 3.41 -24.00
CA VAL A 62 -4.65 2.30 -24.56
C VAL A 62 -6.05 2.39 -24.00
N ASN A 63 -7.06 2.42 -24.86
CA ASN A 63 -8.46 2.43 -24.44
C ASN A 63 -8.94 1.00 -24.08
N GLU A 64 -10.17 0.89 -23.60
CA GLU A 64 -10.82 -0.38 -23.23
C GLU A 64 -10.86 -1.41 -24.37
N LYS A 65 -10.78 -0.95 -25.63
CA LYS A 65 -10.77 -1.81 -26.83
C LYS A 65 -9.36 -2.25 -27.22
N GLY A 66 -8.34 -1.97 -26.41
CA GLY A 66 -6.95 -2.28 -26.71
C GLY A 66 -6.31 -1.38 -27.76
N GLN A 67 -6.97 -0.29 -28.17
CA GLN A 67 -6.48 0.61 -29.21
C GLN A 67 -5.66 1.74 -28.60
N ARG A 68 -4.55 2.09 -29.25
CA ARG A 68 -3.76 3.28 -28.90
C ARG A 68 -4.50 4.54 -29.32
N VAL A 69 -4.87 5.37 -28.36
CA VAL A 69 -5.54 6.66 -28.55
C VAL A 69 -4.69 7.79 -27.99
N THR A 70 -4.74 8.95 -28.64
CA THR A 70 -4.12 10.15 -28.08
C THR A 70 -4.94 10.62 -26.88
N MET A 71 -4.29 10.89 -25.76
CA MET A 71 -4.92 11.51 -24.60
C MET A 71 -5.33 12.94 -24.95
N ASP A 72 -6.63 13.16 -25.08
CA ASP A 72 -7.25 14.46 -25.18
C ASP A 72 -7.22 15.22 -23.84
N GLN A 73 -7.75 16.45 -23.84
CA GLN A 73 -7.74 17.29 -22.64
C GLN A 73 -8.61 16.73 -21.51
N ASN A 74 -9.72 16.06 -21.83
CA ASN A 74 -10.61 15.50 -20.83
C ASN A 74 -9.96 14.30 -20.13
N MET A 75 -9.35 13.40 -20.91
CA MET A 75 -8.56 12.28 -20.38
C MET A 75 -7.36 12.77 -19.57
N ARG A 76 -6.65 13.82 -20.03
CA ARG A 76 -5.57 14.44 -19.24
C ARG A 76 -6.06 14.97 -17.90
N ASN A 77 -7.19 15.66 -17.88
CA ASN A 77 -7.74 16.22 -16.64
C ASN A 77 -8.19 15.12 -15.67
N ALA A 78 -8.85 14.06 -16.18
CA ALA A 78 -9.27 12.92 -15.37
C ALA A 78 -8.07 12.17 -14.78
N GLU A 79 -7.04 11.90 -15.58
CA GLU A 79 -5.82 11.24 -15.11
C GLU A 79 -5.05 12.12 -14.13
N ARG A 80 -5.01 13.44 -14.33
CA ARG A 80 -4.41 14.37 -13.37
C ARG A 80 -5.12 14.29 -12.01
N ALA A 81 -6.44 14.31 -11.98
CA ALA A 81 -7.20 14.18 -10.74
C ALA A 81 -6.90 12.84 -10.02
N ARG A 82 -6.82 11.74 -10.77
CA ARG A 82 -6.44 10.42 -10.21
C ARG A 82 -5.03 10.43 -9.61
N VAL A 83 -4.07 11.04 -10.30
CA VAL A 83 -2.68 11.13 -9.85
C VAL A 83 -2.55 12.05 -8.64
N GLU A 84 -3.27 13.17 -8.60
CA GLU A 84 -3.33 14.08 -7.45
C GLU A 84 -3.88 13.37 -6.21
N GLN A 85 -4.91 12.54 -6.37
CA GLN A 85 -5.41 11.70 -5.28
C GLN A 85 -4.35 10.68 -4.83
N ALA A 86 -3.66 10.01 -5.76
CA ALA A 86 -2.58 9.09 -5.42
C ALA A 86 -1.43 9.79 -4.66
N ILE A 87 -1.11 11.04 -4.99
CA ILE A 87 -0.17 11.85 -4.22
C ILE A 87 -0.71 12.12 -2.82
N ALA A 88 -1.96 12.55 -2.70
CA ALA A 88 -2.60 12.82 -1.41
C ALA A 88 -2.66 11.58 -0.50
N GLU A 89 -2.75 10.38 -1.06
CA GLU A 89 -2.81 9.13 -0.29
C GLU A 89 -1.42 8.57 0.07
N ASN A 90 -0.43 8.72 -0.82
CA ASN A 90 0.87 8.05 -0.68
C ASN A 90 2.01 8.96 -0.20
N CYS A 91 1.86 10.29 -0.28
CA CYS A 91 2.94 11.25 0.03
C CYS A 91 2.82 11.95 1.40
N LEU A 92 1.89 11.51 2.26
CA LEU A 92 1.68 12.05 3.61
C LEU A 92 2.75 11.55 4.60
#